data_AF-A0A3B3CZP0-F1
#
_entry.id   AF-A0A3B3CZP0-F1
#
_cell.length_a   1.000
_cell.length_b   1.000
_cell.length_c   1.000
_cell.angle_alpha   90.00
_cell.angle_beta   90.00
_cell.angle_gamma   90.00
#
_symmetry.space_group_name_H-M   'P 1'
#
loop_
_entity.id
_entity.type
_entity.pdbx_description
1 polymer ?
#
loop_
_entity_poly.entity_id
_entity_poly.type
_entity_poly.pdbx_seq_one_letter_code
_entity_poly.pdbx_strand_id
1 'polypeptide(L)'
;MVRKYISGLSVQRKAQLLLKSQTSSMFKGKKENYPFSVSRIFLDTRIALEDINTRVLQMIRHEHIKYSVPVVKYDRNGFRPRLRQLIFTQEAAYLAEEAKIKQRIDYSSLKGVSVSNLSDNFLILHVTCDDSKQKGDLVLQCEHLFEALTKLSVIADKQKCIKVVQGSVRFDIQPGREGFIDFKSGQEFMVYRAKNGHLMVVSLQFKRVKFILKGQTTP
;
A
#
# COMPACT_ATOMS: atom_id res chain seq x y z
N MET A 1 -20.32 23.75 -20.78
CA MET A 1 -20.04 22.29 -20.77
C MET A 1 -19.54 21.81 -19.40
N VAL A 2 -18.50 22.44 -18.82
CA VAL A 2 -17.93 22.06 -17.49
C VAL A 2 -18.93 22.13 -16.33
N ARG A 3 -19.70 23.23 -16.21
CA ARG A 3 -20.68 23.38 -15.11
C ARG A 3 -21.77 22.30 -15.11
N LYS A 4 -22.32 21.97 -16.29
CA LYS A 4 -23.33 20.90 -16.46
C LYS A 4 -22.79 19.52 -16.06
N TYR A 5 -21.52 19.24 -16.34
CA TYR A 5 -20.87 18.00 -15.91
C TYR A 5 -20.72 17.93 -14.39
N ILE A 6 -20.21 18.99 -13.75
CA ILE A 6 -20.00 19.03 -12.30
C ILE A 6 -21.33 18.96 -11.53
N SER A 7 -22.37 19.66 -12.00
CA SER A 7 -23.68 19.68 -11.34
C SER A 7 -24.46 18.36 -11.49
N GLY A 8 -24.13 17.54 -12.49
CA GLY A 8 -24.79 16.25 -12.74
C GLY A 8 -24.16 15.07 -12.00
N LEU A 9 -23.05 15.25 -11.27
CA LEU A 9 -22.40 14.17 -10.55
C LEU A 9 -22.99 13.99 -9.15
N SER A 10 -23.27 12.74 -8.77
CA SER A 10 -23.58 12.41 -7.38
C SER A 10 -22.39 12.67 -6.47
N VAL A 11 -22.66 12.91 -5.19
CA VAL A 11 -21.64 13.12 -4.15
C VAL A 11 -20.66 11.95 -4.09
N GLN A 12 -21.18 10.72 -4.16
CA GLN A 12 -20.39 9.49 -4.14
C GLN A 12 -19.46 9.41 -5.36
N ARG A 13 -19.97 9.72 -6.56
CA ARG A 13 -19.17 9.68 -7.78
C ARG A 13 -18.09 10.76 -7.78
N LYS A 14 -18.40 11.96 -7.26
CA LYS A 14 -17.43 13.03 -7.09
C LYS A 14 -16.31 12.63 -6.12
N ALA A 15 -16.65 12.07 -4.96
CA ALA A 15 -15.67 11.57 -3.99
C ALA A 15 -14.77 10.49 -4.60
N GLN A 16 -15.37 9.54 -5.33
CA GLN A 16 -14.63 8.49 -6.03
C GLN A 16 -13.63 9.04 -7.05
N LEU A 17 -14.04 10.02 -7.85
CA LEU A 17 -13.16 10.67 -8.83
C LEU A 17 -12.01 11.45 -8.17
N LEU A 18 -12.25 12.10 -7.03
CA LEU A 18 -11.20 12.77 -6.26
C LEU A 18 -10.16 11.78 -5.75
N LEU A 19 -10.58 10.67 -5.16
CA LEU A 19 -9.68 9.61 -4.71
C LEU A 19 -8.86 9.04 -5.89
N LYS A 20 -9.50 8.79 -7.03
CA LYS A 20 -8.82 8.28 -8.23
C LYS A 20 -7.84 9.31 -8.83
N SER A 21 -8.16 10.59 -8.79
CA SER A 21 -7.26 11.67 -9.19
C SER A 21 -6.01 11.69 -8.31
N GLN A 22 -6.19 11.63 -6.99
CA GLN A 22 -5.08 11.55 -6.03
C GLN A 22 -4.24 10.29 -6.24
N THR A 23 -4.86 9.13 -6.43
CA THR A 23 -4.18 7.87 -6.78
C THR A 23 -3.32 8.04 -8.04
N SER A 24 -3.89 8.66 -9.08
CA SER A 24 -3.22 8.93 -10.34
C SER A 24 -1.97 9.79 -10.16
N SER A 25 -2.05 10.84 -9.35
CA SER A 25 -0.88 11.70 -9.08
C SER A 25 0.28 10.96 -8.41
N MET A 26 -0.04 9.97 -7.57
CA MET A 26 0.96 9.18 -6.85
C MET A 26 1.60 8.10 -7.74
N PHE A 27 0.84 7.45 -8.63
CA PHE A 27 1.28 6.21 -9.28
C PHE A 27 1.29 6.21 -10.81
N LYS A 28 0.55 7.10 -11.48
CA LYS A 28 0.46 7.10 -12.95
C LYS A 28 1.85 7.34 -13.56
N GLY A 29 2.27 6.40 -14.42
CA GLY A 29 3.59 6.43 -15.06
C GLY A 29 4.76 6.06 -14.14
N LYS A 30 4.51 5.81 -12.85
CA LYS A 30 5.54 5.49 -11.84
C LYS A 30 5.53 4.02 -11.43
N LYS A 31 4.35 3.39 -11.33
CA LYS A 31 4.19 1.96 -11.00
C LYS A 31 3.49 1.21 -12.14
N GLU A 32 4.08 0.11 -12.59
CA GLU A 32 3.68 -0.62 -13.81
C GLU A 32 2.24 -1.12 -13.80
N ASN A 33 1.76 -1.66 -12.67
CA ASN A 33 0.42 -2.23 -12.57
C ASN A 33 -0.68 -1.20 -12.25
N TYR A 34 -0.35 0.09 -12.14
CA TYR A 34 -1.35 1.14 -11.90
C TYR A 34 -2.49 1.19 -12.93
N PRO A 35 -2.26 1.06 -14.26
CA PRO A 35 -3.33 1.09 -15.25
C PRO A 35 -4.44 0.06 -15.01
N PHE A 36 -4.10 -1.13 -14.51
CA PHE A 36 -5.07 -2.19 -14.18
C PHE A 36 -5.94 -1.87 -12.96
N SER A 37 -5.57 -0.87 -12.16
CA SER A 37 -6.34 -0.43 -10.99
C SER A 37 -7.37 0.65 -11.31
N VAL A 38 -7.30 1.28 -12.48
CA VAL A 38 -8.11 2.46 -12.82
C VAL A 38 -9.60 2.13 -12.85
N SER A 39 -9.97 0.99 -13.43
CA SER A 39 -11.36 0.52 -13.54
C SER A 39 -11.93 -0.04 -12.22
N ARG A 40 -11.08 -0.39 -11.25
CA ARG A 40 -11.53 -0.96 -9.97
C ARG A 40 -12.07 0.13 -9.06
N ILE A 41 -13.31 0.03 -8.62
CA ILE A 41 -13.92 1.01 -7.70
C ILE A 41 -13.27 0.90 -6.31
N PHE A 42 -13.17 2.04 -5.61
CA PHE A 42 -12.71 2.06 -4.23
C PHE A 42 -13.90 1.90 -3.29
N LEU A 43 -13.75 1.02 -2.30
CA LEU A 43 -14.79 0.79 -1.29
C LEU A 43 -14.55 1.63 -0.04
N ASP A 44 -15.56 1.66 0.83
CA ASP A 44 -15.47 2.30 2.15
C ASP A 44 -14.57 1.50 3.08
N THR A 45 -14.66 0.16 3.04
CA THR A 45 -13.76 -0.77 3.71
C THR A 45 -13.70 -2.10 2.95
N ARG A 46 -12.61 -2.85 3.11
CA ARG A 46 -12.43 -4.22 2.57
C ARG A 46 -12.65 -5.30 3.63
N ILE A 47 -12.79 -4.91 4.90
CA ILE A 47 -13.16 -5.77 6.01
C ILE A 47 -14.35 -5.11 6.71
N ALA A 48 -15.49 -5.80 6.80
CA ALA A 48 -16.65 -5.29 7.51
C ALA A 48 -16.35 -5.19 9.01
N LEU A 49 -17.05 -4.30 9.72
CA LEU A 49 -16.85 -4.13 11.16
C LEU A 49 -17.08 -5.45 11.92
N GLU A 50 -18.05 -6.23 11.47
CA GLU A 50 -18.45 -7.54 12.01
C GLU A 50 -17.33 -8.59 11.90
N ASP A 51 -16.47 -8.48 10.89
CA ASP A 51 -15.33 -9.39 10.65
C ASP A 51 -14.08 -9.00 11.45
N ILE A 52 -14.12 -7.87 12.15
CA ILE A 52 -13.05 -7.44 13.06
C ILE A 52 -13.35 -7.98 14.44
N ASN A 53 -12.37 -8.63 15.06
CA ASN A 53 -12.56 -9.22 16.38
C ASN A 53 -13.01 -8.16 17.40
N THR A 54 -14.01 -8.52 18.20
CA THR A 54 -14.63 -7.62 19.19
C THR A 54 -13.64 -7.05 20.20
N ARG A 55 -12.60 -7.79 20.61
CA ARG A 55 -11.56 -7.27 21.50
C ARG A 55 -10.71 -6.18 20.83
N VAL A 56 -10.40 -6.34 19.54
CA VAL A 56 -9.68 -5.32 18.77
C VAL A 56 -10.54 -4.06 18.66
N LEU A 57 -11.83 -4.20 18.32
CA LEU A 57 -12.77 -3.08 18.27
C LEU A 57 -12.85 -2.34 19.61
N GLN A 58 -12.92 -3.07 20.74
CA GLN A 58 -12.93 -2.46 22.07
C GLN A 58 -11.64 -1.68 22.37
N MET A 59 -10.48 -2.20 21.97
CA MET A 59 -9.19 -1.53 22.19
C MET A 59 -9.08 -0.22 21.41
N ILE A 60 -9.57 -0.17 20.17
CA ILE A 60 -9.49 1.01 19.30
C ILE A 60 -10.78 1.84 19.28
N ARG A 61 -11.77 1.54 20.13
CA ARG A 61 -13.10 2.17 20.12
C ARG A 61 -13.09 3.70 20.20
N HIS A 62 -12.04 4.25 20.80
CA HIS A 62 -11.87 5.68 21.00
C HIS A 62 -11.37 6.37 19.73
N GLU A 63 -10.84 5.61 18.77
CA GLU A 63 -10.42 6.08 17.46
C GLU A 63 -11.41 5.59 16.40
N HIS A 64 -12.01 6.52 15.65
CA HIS A 64 -12.96 6.15 14.61
C HIS A 64 -12.26 5.42 13.46
N ILE A 65 -12.63 4.16 13.21
CA ILE A 65 -12.15 3.37 12.07
C ILE A 65 -12.63 4.04 10.77
N LYS A 66 -11.70 4.24 9.84
CA LYS A 66 -11.96 4.86 8.53
C LYS A 66 -11.87 3.88 7.37
N TYR A 67 -11.02 2.86 7.48
CA TYR A 67 -10.81 1.87 6.43
C TYR A 67 -10.06 0.65 6.97
N SER A 68 -10.45 -0.55 6.56
CA SER A 68 -9.77 -1.80 6.93
C SER A 68 -9.52 -2.67 5.70
N VAL A 69 -8.37 -3.35 5.65
CA VAL A 69 -7.98 -4.19 4.50
C VAL A 69 -7.15 -5.41 4.93
N PRO A 70 -7.38 -6.60 4.33
CA PRO A 70 -6.52 -7.75 4.59
C PRO A 70 -5.15 -7.54 3.96
N VAL A 71 -4.10 -7.94 4.68
CA VAL A 71 -2.71 -7.86 4.21
C VAL A 71 -1.95 -9.11 4.61
N VAL A 72 -0.87 -9.40 3.87
CA VAL A 72 0.13 -10.38 4.28
C VAL A 72 1.32 -9.61 4.84
N LYS A 73 1.61 -9.78 6.13
CA LYS A 73 2.81 -9.24 6.75
C LYS A 73 3.97 -10.21 6.61
N TYR A 74 5.13 -9.71 6.23
CA TYR A 74 6.37 -10.48 6.20
C TYR A 74 7.16 -10.23 7.49
N ASP A 75 7.51 -11.30 8.19
CA ASP A 75 8.32 -11.19 9.40
C ASP A 75 9.69 -10.59 9.09
N ARG A 76 10.10 -9.55 9.84
CA ARG A 76 11.40 -8.89 9.68
C ARG A 76 12.57 -9.87 9.74
N ASN A 77 12.41 -10.91 10.57
CA ASN A 77 13.31 -12.04 10.64
C ASN A 77 12.74 -13.19 9.82
N GLY A 78 13.46 -13.58 8.77
CA GLY A 78 13.14 -14.79 8.00
C GLY A 78 11.98 -14.70 7.02
N PHE A 79 11.29 -13.55 6.93
CA PHE A 79 10.26 -13.25 5.92
C PHE A 79 9.13 -14.27 5.82
N ARG A 80 8.74 -14.87 6.96
CA ARG A 80 7.55 -15.73 6.97
C ARG A 80 6.30 -14.89 6.72
N PRO A 81 5.43 -15.28 5.76
CA PRO A 81 4.19 -14.58 5.48
C PRO A 81 3.16 -14.86 6.58
N ARG A 82 2.41 -13.83 6.95
CA ARG A 82 1.46 -13.85 8.07
C ARG A 82 0.23 -13.03 7.72
N LEU A 83 -0.96 -13.65 7.67
CA LEU A 83 -2.21 -12.94 7.38
C LEU A 83 -2.58 -12.00 8.51
N ARG A 84 -2.87 -10.74 8.19
CA ARG A 84 -3.20 -9.68 9.16
C ARG A 84 -4.31 -8.81 8.62
N GLN A 85 -4.99 -8.12 9.52
CA GLN A 85 -5.88 -7.02 9.17
C GLN A 85 -5.12 -5.71 9.38
N LEU A 86 -5.05 -4.86 8.35
CA LEU A 86 -4.54 -3.50 8.45
C LEU A 86 -5.73 -2.55 8.59
N ILE A 87 -5.79 -1.83 9.71
CA ILE A 87 -6.92 -0.97 10.07
C ILE A 87 -6.41 0.46 10.19
N PHE A 88 -7.02 1.38 9.45
CA PHE A 88 -6.76 2.82 9.54
C PHE A 88 -7.85 3.47 10.37
N THR A 89 -7.45 4.17 11.42
CA THR A 89 -8.30 5.06 12.22
C THR A 89 -7.99 6.51 11.85
N GLN A 90 -8.56 7.46 12.56
CA GLN A 90 -8.20 8.88 12.39
C GLN A 90 -6.78 9.22 12.86
N GLU A 91 -6.23 8.45 13.82
CA GLU A 91 -4.98 8.79 14.52
C GLU A 91 -3.79 7.88 14.13
N ALA A 92 -4.09 6.62 13.80
CA ALA A 92 -3.07 5.59 13.63
C ALA A 92 -3.45 4.48 12.64
N ALA A 93 -2.44 3.73 12.21
CA ALA A 93 -2.60 2.45 11.54
C ALA A 93 -2.33 1.29 12.52
N TYR A 94 -3.20 0.29 12.50
CA TYR A 94 -3.11 -0.90 13.35
C TYR A 94 -2.94 -2.14 12.50
N LEU A 95 -2.04 -3.01 12.93
CA LEU A 95 -1.91 -4.37 12.42
C LEU A 95 -2.49 -5.34 13.45
N ALA A 96 -3.61 -5.98 13.12
CA ALA A 96 -4.32 -6.91 14.00
C ALA A 96 -4.23 -8.36 13.50
N GLU A 97 -4.28 -9.29 14.45
CA GLU A 97 -4.43 -10.74 14.23
C GLU A 97 -5.36 -11.26 15.32
N GLU A 98 -6.49 -11.84 14.91
CA GLU A 98 -7.52 -12.34 15.82
C GLU A 98 -7.88 -11.27 16.87
N ALA A 99 -7.79 -11.61 18.16
CA ALA A 99 -8.09 -10.74 19.28
C ALA A 99 -6.93 -9.84 19.74
N LYS A 100 -5.84 -9.72 18.96
CA LYS A 100 -4.61 -9.04 19.37
C LYS A 100 -4.19 -7.96 18.37
N ILE A 101 -3.91 -6.76 18.90
CA ILE A 101 -3.17 -5.73 18.17
C ILE A 101 -1.68 -6.09 18.22
N LYS A 102 -1.07 -6.30 17.05
CA LYS A 102 0.35 -6.67 16.92
C LYS A 102 1.24 -5.44 16.84
N GLN A 103 0.78 -4.38 16.22
CA GLN A 103 1.52 -3.12 16.11
C GLN A 103 0.54 -1.97 15.87
N ARG A 104 0.78 -0.84 16.53
CA ARG A 104 0.13 0.45 16.31
C ARG A 104 1.19 1.39 15.75
N ILE A 105 0.85 2.18 14.75
CA ILE A 105 1.72 3.19 14.13
C ILE A 105 0.94 4.50 14.11
N ASP A 106 1.30 5.42 14.99
CA ASP A 106 0.80 6.79 14.97
C ASP A 106 1.22 7.47 13.66
N TYR A 107 0.33 8.24 13.04
CA TYR A 107 0.65 8.94 11.79
C TYR A 107 1.77 9.98 11.95
N SER A 108 1.99 10.48 13.16
CA SER A 108 3.15 11.32 13.52
C SER A 108 4.48 10.56 13.42
N SER A 109 4.49 9.27 13.75
CA SER A 109 5.66 8.40 13.66
C SER A 109 5.88 7.78 12.27
N LEU A 110 4.90 7.87 11.36
CA LEU A 110 5.03 7.41 9.98
C LEU A 110 5.93 8.38 9.18
N LYS A 111 7.19 7.98 8.97
CA LYS A 111 8.19 8.72 8.19
C LYS A 111 7.87 8.71 6.70
N GLY A 112 7.38 7.59 6.19
CA GLY A 112 6.93 7.47 4.82
C GLY A 112 6.57 6.06 4.39
N VAL A 113 6.30 5.90 3.10
CA VAL A 113 5.89 4.64 2.52
C VAL A 113 6.64 4.40 1.23
N SER A 114 7.25 3.23 1.08
CA SER A 114 7.89 2.82 -0.17
C SER A 114 7.08 1.72 -0.86
N VAL A 115 6.94 1.83 -2.18
CA VAL A 115 6.44 0.76 -3.05
C VAL A 115 7.39 0.63 -4.24
N SER A 116 7.53 -0.55 -4.81
CA SER A 116 8.32 -0.71 -6.04
C SER A 116 7.62 -0.04 -7.24
N ASN A 117 8.37 0.19 -8.31
CA ASN A 117 7.85 0.57 -9.63
C ASN A 117 7.29 -0.63 -10.43
N LEU A 118 7.48 -1.87 -9.96
CA LEU A 118 7.10 -3.08 -10.69
C LEU A 118 5.66 -3.48 -10.40
N SER A 119 5.22 -4.56 -11.06
CA SER A 119 3.87 -5.08 -10.96
C SER A 119 3.60 -6.01 -9.76
N ASP A 120 4.25 -5.73 -8.62
CA ASP A 120 3.90 -6.34 -7.33
C ASP A 120 2.86 -5.52 -6.55
N ASN A 121 2.52 -6.05 -5.38
CA ASN A 121 1.57 -5.51 -4.42
C ASN A 121 2.22 -5.23 -3.05
N PHE A 122 3.53 -4.98 -3.01
CA PHE A 122 4.25 -4.72 -1.77
C PHE A 122 4.22 -3.24 -1.39
N LEU A 123 4.13 -2.99 -0.08
CA LEU A 123 4.38 -1.70 0.55
C LEU A 123 5.26 -1.87 1.78
N ILE A 124 6.08 -0.86 2.04
CA ILE A 124 6.90 -0.75 3.24
C ILE A 124 6.46 0.51 3.97
N LEU A 125 5.97 0.37 5.21
CA LEU A 125 5.69 1.51 6.08
C LEU A 125 6.95 1.81 6.91
N HIS A 126 7.54 2.97 6.67
CA HIS A 126 8.72 3.45 7.38
C HIS A 126 8.31 4.20 8.65
N VAL A 127 8.77 3.75 9.80
CA VAL A 127 8.34 4.24 11.10
C VAL A 127 9.54 4.78 11.88
N THR A 128 9.33 5.84 12.65
CA THR A 128 10.31 6.29 13.63
C THR A 128 10.52 5.22 14.70
N CYS A 129 11.77 4.88 14.94
CA CYS A 129 12.17 3.80 15.84
C CYS A 129 13.44 4.27 16.54
N ASP A 130 13.25 4.99 17.63
CA ASP A 130 14.34 5.61 18.38
C ASP A 130 14.69 4.80 19.65
N ASP A 131 13.81 3.88 20.06
CA ASP A 131 14.01 2.94 21.16
C ASP A 131 14.05 1.49 20.64
N SER A 132 15.01 0.72 21.14
CA SER A 132 15.14 -0.73 20.97
C SER A 132 13.87 -1.54 21.29
N LYS A 133 12.98 -1.02 22.15
CA LYS A 133 11.69 -1.65 22.49
C LYS A 133 10.63 -1.43 21.42
N GLN A 134 10.79 -0.40 20.58
CA GLN A 134 9.84 -0.10 19.53
C GLN A 134 10.08 -0.97 18.30
N LYS A 135 8.99 -1.31 17.63
CA LYS A 135 9.02 -2.08 16.39
C LYS A 135 9.34 -1.12 15.24
N GLY A 136 10.32 -1.46 14.41
CA GLY A 136 10.63 -0.70 13.21
C GLY A 136 9.60 -0.86 12.08
N ASP A 137 10.10 -0.77 10.86
CA ASP A 137 9.32 -0.75 9.63
C ASP A 137 8.47 -2.01 9.45
N LEU A 138 7.38 -1.88 8.67
CA LEU A 138 6.52 -2.98 8.29
C LEU A 138 6.66 -3.29 6.80
N VAL A 139 6.85 -4.56 6.48
CA VAL A 139 6.83 -5.08 5.12
C VAL A 139 5.52 -5.82 4.90
N LEU A 140 4.67 -5.31 4.02
CA LEU A 140 3.33 -5.82 3.78
C LEU A 140 3.11 -6.06 2.28
N GLN A 141 2.30 -7.07 1.97
CA GLN A 141 1.69 -7.26 0.67
C GLN A 141 0.18 -7.00 0.79
N CYS A 142 -0.37 -6.18 -0.10
CA CYS A 142 -1.77 -5.76 -0.08
C CYS A 142 -2.36 -5.84 -1.48
N GLU A 143 -3.35 -6.70 -1.70
CA GLU A 143 -4.01 -6.83 -3.00
C GLU A 143 -4.68 -5.51 -3.45
N HIS A 144 -5.20 -4.75 -2.49
CA HIS A 144 -5.85 -3.46 -2.70
C HIS A 144 -4.88 -2.27 -2.52
N LEU A 145 -3.59 -2.45 -2.89
CA LEU A 145 -2.50 -1.50 -2.65
C LEU A 145 -2.86 -0.04 -2.94
N PHE A 146 -3.33 0.24 -4.15
CA PHE A 146 -3.63 1.60 -4.59
C PHE A 146 -4.78 2.24 -3.80
N GLU A 147 -5.78 1.45 -3.42
CA GLU A 147 -6.89 1.90 -2.58
C GLU A 147 -6.38 2.20 -1.18
N ALA A 148 -5.69 1.25 -0.56
CA ALA A 148 -5.17 1.37 0.80
C ALA A 148 -4.22 2.58 0.94
N LEU A 149 -3.28 2.76 0.01
CA LEU A 149 -2.36 3.89 0.05
C LEU A 149 -3.04 5.23 -0.22
N THR A 150 -4.07 5.26 -1.07
CA THR A 150 -4.84 6.49 -1.26
C THR A 150 -5.64 6.83 -0.02
N LYS A 151 -6.32 5.86 0.60
CA LYS A 151 -7.04 6.06 1.87
C LYS A 151 -6.09 6.53 2.96
N LEU A 152 -4.94 5.88 3.14
CA LEU A 152 -3.90 6.31 4.08
C LEU A 152 -3.46 7.75 3.80
N SER A 153 -3.22 8.10 2.53
CA SER A 153 -2.75 9.44 2.16
C SER A 153 -3.75 10.55 2.48
N VAL A 154 -5.06 10.25 2.38
CA VAL A 154 -6.14 11.19 2.72
C VAL A 154 -6.31 11.30 4.23
N ILE A 155 -6.31 10.16 4.93
CA ILE A 155 -6.54 10.11 6.38
C ILE A 155 -5.40 10.77 7.15
N ALA A 156 -4.15 10.46 6.78
CA ALA A 156 -2.96 10.93 7.49
C ALA A 156 -2.38 12.24 6.92
N ASP A 157 -2.91 12.76 5.81
CA ASP A 157 -2.34 13.87 5.03
C ASP A 157 -0.85 13.64 4.65
N LYS A 158 -0.52 12.41 4.26
CA LYS A 158 0.85 11.95 3.98
C LYS A 158 1.10 11.65 2.49
N GLN A 159 0.38 12.29 1.57
CA GLN A 159 0.52 12.02 0.13
C GLN A 159 1.98 12.15 -0.36
N LYS A 160 2.70 13.18 0.10
CA LYS A 160 4.11 13.43 -0.30
C LYS A 160 5.09 12.39 0.26
N CYS A 161 4.67 11.60 1.25
CA CYS A 161 5.51 10.60 1.90
C CYS A 161 5.46 9.23 1.19
N ILE A 162 4.57 9.04 0.22
CA ILE A 162 4.48 7.81 -0.59
C ILE A 162 5.45 7.92 -1.77
N LYS A 163 6.44 7.02 -1.81
CA LYS A 163 7.49 6.98 -2.81
C LYS A 163 7.44 5.70 -3.61
N VAL A 164 7.50 5.84 -4.93
CA VAL A 164 7.71 4.72 -5.86
C VAL A 164 9.21 4.61 -6.13
N VAL A 165 9.80 3.47 -5.82
CA VAL A 165 11.25 3.23 -5.85
C VAL A 165 11.61 2.07 -6.77
N GLN A 166 12.87 2.00 -7.21
CA GLN A 166 13.36 0.97 -8.12
C GLN A 166 14.46 0.14 -7.46
N GLY A 167 14.55 -1.13 -7.83
CA GLY A 167 15.60 -2.03 -7.33
C GLY A 167 15.37 -2.44 -5.89
N SER A 168 16.25 -2.01 -4.99
CA SER A 168 16.27 -2.47 -3.60
C SER A 168 15.74 -1.42 -2.62
N VAL A 169 15.01 -1.86 -1.61
CA VAL A 169 14.48 -1.01 -0.54
C VAL A 169 15.02 -1.48 0.79
N ARG A 170 15.69 -0.58 1.49
CA ARG A 170 16.09 -0.77 2.88
C ARG A 170 14.89 -0.54 3.80
N PHE A 171 14.77 -1.35 4.84
CA PHE A 171 13.81 -1.12 5.92
C PHE A 171 14.47 -1.37 7.28
N ASP A 172 14.07 -0.62 8.29
CA ASP A 172 14.63 -0.71 9.64
C ASP A 172 13.90 -1.79 10.43
N ILE A 173 14.63 -2.77 10.96
CA ILE A 173 14.05 -3.85 11.78
C ILE A 173 13.82 -3.37 13.21
N GLN A 174 14.86 -2.74 13.75
CA GLN A 174 15.02 -2.12 15.07
C GLN A 174 16.22 -1.15 14.95
N PRO A 175 16.48 -0.28 15.93
CA PRO A 175 17.60 0.65 15.85
C PRO A 175 18.93 -0.10 15.60
N GLY A 176 19.67 0.32 14.58
CA GLY A 176 20.96 -0.28 14.19
C GLY A 176 20.89 -1.63 13.48
N ARG A 177 19.69 -2.18 13.20
CA ARG A 177 19.52 -3.43 12.43
C ARG A 177 18.56 -3.24 11.29
N GLU A 178 19.00 -3.66 10.11
CA GLU A 178 18.34 -3.35 8.85
C GLU A 178 18.07 -4.62 8.05
N GLY A 179 17.09 -4.53 7.15
CA GLY A 179 16.85 -5.54 6.14
C GLY A 179 16.65 -4.88 4.78
N PHE A 180 16.68 -5.72 3.74
CA PHE A 180 16.51 -5.27 2.37
C PHE A 180 15.47 -6.13 1.65
N ILE A 181 14.76 -5.47 0.74
CA ILE A 181 13.84 -6.10 -0.21
C ILE A 181 14.32 -5.77 -1.60
N ASP A 182 14.57 -6.78 -2.42
CA ASP A 182 15.03 -6.62 -3.79
C ASP A 182 13.87 -6.93 -4.75
N PHE A 183 13.49 -5.93 -5.53
CA PHE A 183 12.44 -6.05 -6.54
C PHE A 183 13.04 -6.34 -7.91
N LYS A 184 12.53 -7.39 -8.58
CA LYS A 184 12.92 -7.77 -9.94
C LYS A 184 11.71 -8.15 -10.77
N SER A 185 11.81 -7.99 -12.08
CA SER A 185 10.84 -8.54 -13.02
C SER A 185 11.29 -9.93 -13.47
N GLY A 186 10.35 -10.84 -13.66
CA GLY A 186 10.59 -12.22 -14.11
C GLY A 186 9.38 -12.83 -14.79
N GLN A 187 9.47 -14.12 -15.12
CA GLN A 187 8.39 -14.83 -15.81
C GLN A 187 7.25 -15.24 -14.88
N GLU A 188 7.54 -15.43 -13.60
CA GLU A 188 6.58 -15.86 -12.58
C GLU A 188 6.65 -14.94 -11.36
N PHE A 189 5.54 -14.84 -10.64
CA PHE A 189 5.51 -14.16 -9.36
C PHE A 189 6.13 -15.05 -8.28
N MET A 190 7.18 -14.58 -7.62
CA MET A 190 7.84 -15.31 -6.54
C MET A 190 8.22 -14.38 -5.40
N VAL A 191 8.07 -14.86 -4.16
CA VAL A 191 8.55 -14.18 -2.96
C VAL A 191 9.33 -15.17 -2.09
N TYR A 192 10.60 -14.90 -1.87
CA TYR A 192 11.48 -15.81 -1.11
C TYR A 192 12.64 -15.06 -0.47
N ARG A 193 13.26 -15.68 0.54
CA ARG A 193 14.50 -15.17 1.14
C ARG A 193 15.70 -15.61 0.30
N ALA A 194 16.46 -14.65 -0.24
CA ALA A 194 17.69 -14.95 -0.98
C ALA A 194 18.84 -15.36 -0.05
N LYS A 195 19.89 -15.93 -0.66
CA LYS A 195 21.11 -16.37 0.05
C LYS A 195 21.85 -15.22 0.75
N ASN A 196 21.75 -14.00 0.22
CA ASN A 196 22.26 -12.78 0.86
C ASN A 196 21.41 -12.33 2.07
N GLY A 197 20.32 -13.04 2.37
CA GLY A 197 19.43 -12.73 3.48
C GLY A 197 18.34 -11.72 3.16
N HIS A 198 18.29 -11.15 1.95
CA HIS A 198 17.26 -10.20 1.52
C HIS A 198 15.94 -10.89 1.19
N LEU A 199 14.84 -10.14 1.19
CA LEU A 199 13.57 -10.59 0.62
C LEU A 199 13.58 -10.32 -0.88
N MET A 200 13.55 -11.36 -1.70
CA MET A 200 13.38 -11.22 -3.14
C MET A 200 11.90 -11.18 -3.48
N VAL A 201 11.48 -10.18 -4.25
CA VAL A 201 10.15 -10.08 -4.84
C VAL A 201 10.31 -10.05 -6.36
N VAL A 202 9.92 -11.15 -7.01
CA VAL A 202 9.89 -11.28 -8.47
C VAL A 202 8.47 -11.00 -8.93
N SER A 203 8.30 -9.97 -9.75
CA SER A 203 7.02 -9.60 -10.36
C SER A 203 6.91 -10.11 -11.79
N LEU A 204 5.70 -10.46 -12.23
CA LEU A 204 5.44 -10.80 -13.62
C LEU A 204 5.81 -9.64 -14.56
N GLN A 205 6.65 -9.94 -15.54
CA GLN A 205 7.07 -8.99 -16.56
C GLN A 205 5.93 -8.79 -17.58
N PHE A 206 5.32 -7.61 -17.57
CA PHE A 206 4.40 -7.24 -18.65
C PHE A 206 5.20 -6.84 -19.89
N LYS A 207 5.04 -7.58 -20.99
CA LYS A 207 5.56 -7.14 -22.29
C LYS A 207 4.88 -5.83 -22.66
N ARG A 208 5.62 -4.73 -22.67
CA ARG A 208 5.12 -3.45 -23.21
C ARG A 208 4.88 -3.63 -24.70
N VAL A 209 3.62 -3.80 -25.10
CA VAL A 209 3.23 -3.67 -26.51
C VAL A 209 3.41 -2.20 -26.88
N LYS A 210 4.51 -1.88 -27.55
CA LYS A 210 4.67 -0.58 -28.21
C LYS A 210 3.67 -0.56 -29.38
N PHE A 211 2.54 0.12 -29.21
CA PHE A 211 1.73 0.52 -30.36
C PHE A 211 2.55 1.53 -31.17
N ILE A 212 3.25 1.04 -32.19
CA ILE A 212 3.79 1.90 -33.25
C ILE A 212 2.57 2.31 -34.08
N LEU A 213 2.07 3.52 -33.87
CA LEU A 213 1.17 4.16 -34.81
C LEU A 213 1.99 4.40 -36.10
N LYS A 214 1.89 3.47 -37.06
CA LYS A 214 2.33 3.75 -38.43
C LYS A 214 1.37 4.79 -38.99
N GLY A 215 1.82 6.04 -39.04
CA GLY A 215 1.14 7.09 -39.78
C GLY A 215 1.04 6.69 -41.25
N GLN A 216 -0.19 6.63 -41.76
CA GLN A 216 -0.44 6.65 -43.19
C GLN A 216 -0.08 8.04 -43.70
N THR A 217 0.88 8.12 -44.62
CA THR A 217 1.02 9.24 -45.55
C THR A 217 0.96 8.67 -46.95
N THR A 218 -0.18 8.87 -47.61
CA THR A 218 -0.32 8.93 -49.06
C THR A 218 -0.98 10.27 -49.36
N PRO A 219 -0.60 10.90 -50.47
CA PRO A 219 -1.45 10.75 -51.66
C PRO A 219 -0.84 9.80 -52.69
#